data_AF-A0A954ZMS1-F1
#
_entry.id   AF-A0A954ZMS1-F1
#
_cell.length_a   1.000
_cell.length_b   1.000
_cell.length_c   1.000
_cell.angle_alpha   90.00
_cell.angle_beta   90.00
_cell.angle_gamma   90.00
#
_symmetry.space_group_name_H-M   'P 1'
#
loop_
_entity.id
_entity.type
_entity.pdbx_description
1 polymer ?
#
loop_
_entity_poly.entity_id
_entity_poly.type
_entity_poly.pdbx_seq_one_letter_code
_entity_poly.pdbx_strand_id
1 'polypeptide(L)' 'MLTVSTRTLHRLVGTRDFPKPIRIGRAVRWRRRTVAAYLDRDQKRAERKPRSGVN' A
#
# COMPACT_ATOMS: atom_id res chain seq x y z
N MET A 1 -10.73 -8.08 -9.13
CA MET A 1 -9.38 -8.17 -9.72
C MET A 1 -8.59 -6.97 -9.21
N LEU A 2 -7.38 -7.14 -8.65
CA LEU A 2 -6.56 -6.00 -8.21
C LEU A 2 -5.84 -5.40 -9.42
N THR A 3 -5.89 -4.09 -9.60
CA THR A 3 -5.23 -3.37 -10.72
C THR A 3 -3.70 -3.30 -10.60
N VAL A 4 -3.12 -4.02 -9.64
CA VAL A 4 -1.69 -3.98 -9.30
C VAL A 4 -1.08 -5.36 -9.51
N SER A 5 0.07 -5.41 -10.18
CA SER A 5 0.79 -6.66 -10.41
C SER A 5 1.30 -7.28 -9.10
N THR A 6 1.35 -8.62 -9.04
CA THR A 6 1.93 -9.36 -7.90
C THR A 6 3.36 -8.92 -7.62
N ARG A 7 4.18 -8.69 -8.65
CA ARG A 7 5.55 -8.19 -8.52
C ARG A 7 5.60 -6.82 -7.83
N THR A 8 4.71 -5.91 -8.20
CA THR A 8 4.61 -4.59 -7.55
C THR A 8 4.25 -4.74 -6.08
N LEU A 9 3.31 -5.62 -5.74
CA LEU A 9 2.95 -5.90 -4.35
C LEU A 9 4.15 -6.44 -3.56
N HIS A 10 4.92 -7.39 -4.11
CA HIS A 10 6.13 -7.89 -3.46
C HIS A 10 7.21 -6.81 -3.27
N ARG A 11 7.38 -5.89 -4.24
CA ARG A 11 8.30 -4.75 -4.07
C ARG A 11 7.84 -3.81 -2.96
N LEU A 12 6.54 -3.51 -2.90
CA LEU A 12 5.97 -2.66 -1.84
C LEU A 12 6.20 -3.26 -0.47
N VAL A 13 6.05 -4.57 -0.31
CA VAL A 13 6.35 -5.27 0.96
C VAL A 13 7.81 -5.13 1.39
N GLY A 14 8.73 -5.00 0.44
CA GLY A 14 10.14 -4.71 0.73
C GLY A 14 10.40 -3.28 1.21
N THR A 15 9.45 -2.36 1.02
CA THR A 15 9.55 -1.00 1.55
C THR A 15 9.17 -0.97 3.03
N ARG A 16 9.85 -0.12 3.82
CA ARG A 16 9.67 -0.06 5.28
C ARG A 16 8.27 0.39 5.70
N ASP A 17 7.58 1.16 4.85
CA ASP A 17 6.32 1.82 5.18
C ASP A 17 5.07 1.03 4.80
N PHE A 18 5.20 0.00 3.95
CA PHE A 18 4.05 -0.81 3.56
C PHE A 18 3.68 -1.82 4.67
N PRO A 19 2.37 -2.11 4.88
CA PRO A 19 1.95 -3.11 5.86
C PRO A 19 2.60 -4.47 5.68
N LYS A 20 3.18 -5.01 6.76
CA LYS A 20 3.77 -6.35 6.74
C LYS A 20 2.68 -7.42 6.53
N PRO A 21 2.92 -8.40 5.64
CA PRO A 21 2.00 -9.52 5.47
C PRO A 21 2.03 -10.48 6.65
N ILE A 22 0.96 -11.26 6.74
CA ILE A 22 0.86 -12.47 7.56
C ILE A 22 0.97 -13.67 6.62
N ARG A 23 1.82 -14.63 6.96
CA ARG A 23 1.92 -15.90 6.25
C ARG A 23 1.06 -16.96 6.95
N ILE A 24 0.18 -17.60 6.19
CA ILE A 24 -0.61 -18.75 6.64
C ILE A 24 -0.26 -19.90 5.67
N GLY A 25 0.65 -20.78 6.10
CA GLY A 25 1.30 -21.73 5.20
C GLY A 25 2.00 -21.02 4.04
N ARG A 26 1.67 -21.41 2.80
CA ARG A 26 2.18 -20.77 1.57
C ARG A 26 1.44 -19.49 1.20
N ALA A 27 0.30 -19.19 1.83
CA ALA A 27 -0.51 -18.03 1.50
C ALA A 27 0.02 -16.76 2.18
N VAL A 28 0.21 -15.71 1.38
CA VAL A 28 0.56 -14.36 1.86
C VAL A 28 -0.71 -13.53 1.94
N ARG A 29 -1.05 -13.03 3.12
CA ARG A 29 -2.28 -12.26 3.37
C ARG A 29 -2.00 -10.97 4.14
N TRP A 30 -2.91 -10.01 4.03
CA TRP A 30 -2.88 -8.78 4.82
C TRP A 30 -4.15 -8.61 5.62
N ARG A 31 -4.03 -7.98 6.79
CA ARG A 31 -5.20 -7.52 7.51
C ARG A 31 -5.81 -6.35 6.75
N ARG A 32 -7.06 -6.51 6.30
CA ARG A 32 -7.81 -5.49 5.56
C ARG A 32 -7.75 -4.12 6.23
N ARG A 33 -8.00 -4.07 7.55
CA ARG A 33 -7.95 -2.83 8.36
C ARG A 33 -6.61 -2.08 8.27
N THR A 34 -5.50 -2.82 8.23
CA THR A 34 -4.16 -2.22 8.21
C THR A 34 -3.83 -1.67 6.84
N VAL A 35 -4.22 -2.37 5.77
CA VAL A 35 -4.06 -1.87 4.39
C VAL A 35 -4.94 -0.65 4.15
N ALA A 36 -6.19 -0.67 4.62
CA ALA A 36 -7.09 0.47 4.51
C ALA A 36 -6.54 1.71 5.20
N ALA A 37 -6.02 1.58 6.43
CA ALA A 37 -5.42 2.70 7.16
C ALA A 37 -4.14 3.25 6.49
N TYR A 38 -3.34 2.39 5.85
CA TYR A 38 -2.17 2.81 5.09
C TYR A 38 -2.57 3.66 3.87
N LEU A 39 -3.56 3.20 3.10
CA LEU A 39 -4.04 3.90 1.91
C LEU A 39 -4.70 5.24 2.29
N ASP A 40 -5.51 5.28 3.35
CA ASP A 40 -6.14 6.51 3.85
C ASP A 40 -5.08 7.54 4.29
N ARG A 41 -4.01 7.11 4.95
CA ARG A 41 -2.90 7.99 5.33
C ARG A 41 -2.21 8.58 4.09
N ASP A 42 -1.94 7.76 3.09
CA ASP A 42 -1.25 8.21 1.87
C ASP A 42 -2.13 9.16 1.05
N GLN A 43 -3.42 8.86 0.94
CA GLN A 43 -4.39 9.76 0.32
C GLN A 43 -4.44 11.13 1.02
N LYS A 44 -4.56 11.15 2.35
CA LYS A 44 -4.52 12.40 3.13
C LYS A 44 -3.21 13.16 2.96
N ARG A 45 -2.08 12.45 2.81
CA ARG A 45 -0.78 13.07 2.53
C ARG A 45 -0.75 13.69 1.12
N ALA A 46 -1.32 13.01 0.14
CA ALA A 46 -1.44 13.50 -1.23
C ALA A 46 -2.39 14.71 -1.34
N GLU A 47 -3.44 14.78 -0.52
CA GLU A 47 -4.35 15.92 -0.44
C GLU A 47 -3.71 17.13 0.25
N ARG A 48 -2.92 16.90 1.31
CA ARG A 48 -2.20 17.96 2.04
C ARG A 48 -1.05 18.59 1.27
N LYS A 49 -0.43 17.84 0.34
CA LYS A 49 0.53 18.39 -0.59
C LYS A 49 -0.28 18.85 -1.80
N PRO A 50 -0.62 20.15 -1.96
CA PRO A 50 -1.20 20.60 -3.22
C PRO A 50 -0.26 20.11 -4.32
N ARG A 51 -0.81 19.53 -5.39
CA ARG A 51 -0.07 19.23 -6.61
C ARG A 51 0.40 20.56 -7.20
N SER A 52 1.41 21.15 -6.59
CA SER A 52 2.14 22.29 -7.12
C SER A 52 2.91 21.77 -8.32
N GLY A 53 2.56 22.30 -9.49
CA GLY A 53 3.23 22.01 -10.74
C GLY A 53 2.44 21.11 -11.68
N VAL A 54 1.42 21.68 -12.33
CA VAL A 54 1.24 21.47 -13.76
C VAL A 54 1.14 22.87 -14.37
N ASN A 55 2.08 23.13 -15.29
CA ASN A 55 2.28 24.32 -16.10
C ASN A 55 1.03 24.69 -16.90
#